data_AF-A0A1G7LGW4-F1
#
_entry.id   AF-A0A1G7LGW4-F1
#
_cell.length_a   1.000
_cell.length_b   1.000
_cell.length_c   1.000
_cell.angle_alpha   90.00
_cell.angle_beta   90.00
_cell.angle_gamma   90.00
#
_symmetry.space_group_name_H-M   'P 1'
#
loop_
_entity.id
_entity.type
_entity.pdbx_description
1 polymer ?
#
loop_
_entity_poly.entity_id
_entity_poly.type
_entity_poly.pdbx_seq_one_letter_code
_entity_poly.pdbx_strand_id
1 'polypeptide(L)'
;MVQRLLEPGEIEALDHTAIPRLLLPEARSLFTARATRLRQLADNQIKGIPVGETMSGYLKMMAALVDAQAAVIRSLPPETFALPDAAGIELAIDHHMPPLPVSGQRPATWRRVFGAILNELDPLAASQPQLAAVLEELRSLDSAQLEGCADAVLAELTEGVHPLHAPFVAAALQVMWTMRASQLDAPRVQPLVTNTLCPVCGAHPVASVIRIGGQSQGYRYLHCACCASEWHMVRVKCSCCESTSQIAYQSIEPEDGTPEPTEPVNKANDPSKVARAETCEDCHTYRKIFNQEHDLFVEPLADDLASLTLDLLVGEAGYSRASGNPLLWFNAE
;
A
#
# COMPACT_ATOMS: atom_id res chain seq x y z
N MET A 1 -33.87 -34.65 6.64
CA MET A 1 -32.81 -33.62 6.66
C MET A 1 -31.64 -34.17 5.87
N VAL A 2 -31.33 -33.57 4.72
CA VAL A 2 -30.14 -33.94 3.95
C VAL A 2 -28.96 -33.31 4.68
N GLN A 3 -28.13 -34.14 5.32
CA GLN A 3 -26.88 -33.70 5.93
C GLN A 3 -25.90 -33.38 4.80
N ARG A 4 -25.74 -32.09 4.48
CA ARG A 4 -24.73 -31.62 3.55
C ARG A 4 -23.38 -31.75 4.25
N LEU A 5 -22.51 -32.61 3.72
CA LEU A 5 -21.10 -32.65 4.11
C LEU A 5 -20.44 -31.41 3.52
N LEU A 6 -19.95 -30.54 4.41
CA LEU A 6 -19.24 -29.33 4.04
C LEU A 6 -17.76 -29.67 3.82
N GLU A 7 -17.14 -29.05 2.82
CA GLU A 7 -15.70 -29.20 2.62
C GLU A 7 -14.91 -28.49 3.74
N PRO A 8 -13.67 -28.90 4.05
CA PRO A 8 -12.89 -28.30 5.15
C PRO A 8 -12.84 -26.77 5.14
N GLY A 9 -12.72 -26.14 3.97
CA GLY A 9 -12.74 -24.68 3.83
C GLY A 9 -14.10 -24.03 4.10
N GLU A 10 -15.22 -24.73 3.82
CA GLU A 10 -16.57 -24.26 4.17
C GLU A 10 -16.81 -24.36 5.69
N ILE A 11 -16.16 -25.31 6.38
CA ILE A 11 -16.24 -25.49 7.84
C ILE A 11 -15.44 -24.38 8.55
N GLU A 12 -14.24 -24.06 8.06
CA GLU A 12 -13.40 -22.98 8.61
C GLU A 12 -14.03 -21.58 8.39
N ALA A 13 -14.73 -21.37 7.27
CA ALA A 13 -15.44 -20.12 7.00
C ALA A 13 -16.66 -19.88 7.90
N LEU A 14 -17.20 -20.94 8.53
CA LEU A 14 -18.32 -20.86 9.48
C LEU A 14 -17.85 -20.65 10.93
N ASP A 15 -16.54 -20.72 11.19
CA ASP A 15 -15.97 -20.45 12.49
C ASP A 15 -15.77 -18.95 12.70
N HIS A 16 -16.64 -18.34 13.52
CA HIS A 16 -16.53 -16.94 13.90
C HIS A 16 -15.25 -16.59 14.69
N THR A 17 -14.43 -17.59 15.05
CA THR A 17 -13.12 -17.42 15.69
C THR A 17 -11.93 -17.52 14.72
N ALA A 18 -12.16 -17.87 13.45
CA ALA A 18 -11.11 -17.94 12.45
C ALA A 18 -10.62 -16.52 12.07
N ILE A 19 -9.32 -16.29 12.22
CA ILE A 19 -8.67 -15.04 11.84
C ILE A 19 -8.65 -14.95 10.31
N PRO A 20 -9.20 -13.89 9.69
CA PRO A 20 -9.03 -13.67 8.26
C PRO A 20 -7.54 -13.46 7.95
N ARG A 21 -6.86 -14.46 7.41
CA ARG A 21 -5.40 -14.38 7.23
C ARG A 21 -4.99 -13.51 6.05
N LEU A 22 -5.86 -13.37 5.06
CA LEU A 22 -5.65 -12.60 3.84
C LEU A 22 -6.93 -11.83 3.52
N LEU A 23 -6.77 -10.53 3.29
CA LEU A 23 -7.79 -9.63 2.77
C LEU A 23 -7.36 -9.23 1.36
N LEU A 24 -8.18 -9.55 0.36
CA LEU A 24 -7.97 -9.10 -1.01
C LEU A 24 -8.49 -7.67 -1.20
N PRO A 25 -7.92 -6.88 -2.13
CA PRO A 25 -8.30 -5.48 -2.29
C PRO A 25 -9.70 -5.35 -2.90
N GLU A 26 -10.44 -4.34 -2.45
CA GLU A 26 -11.65 -3.87 -3.13
C GLU A 26 -11.29 -2.91 -4.28
N ALA A 27 -10.84 -3.48 -5.41
CA ALA A 27 -10.19 -2.69 -6.47
C ALA A 27 -11.03 -1.52 -7.03
N ARG A 28 -12.37 -1.61 -6.99
CA ARG A 28 -13.27 -0.55 -7.51
C ARG A 28 -13.39 0.67 -6.59
N SER A 29 -13.24 0.49 -5.28
CA SER A 29 -13.41 1.56 -4.27
C SER A 29 -12.08 2.07 -3.74
N LEU A 30 -11.04 1.21 -3.73
CA LEU A 30 -9.72 1.48 -3.13
C LEU A 30 -9.12 2.81 -3.58
N PHE A 31 -8.96 3.02 -4.89
CA PHE A 31 -8.28 4.21 -5.41
C PHE A 31 -9.09 5.48 -5.17
N THR A 32 -10.43 5.43 -5.26
CA THR A 32 -11.27 6.58 -4.90
C THR A 32 -11.17 6.93 -3.42
N ALA A 33 -11.13 5.93 -2.53
CA ALA A 33 -10.92 6.15 -1.10
C ALA A 33 -9.54 6.74 -0.82
N ARG A 34 -8.48 6.21 -1.46
CA ARG A 34 -7.11 6.70 -1.36
C ARG A 34 -6.95 8.15 -1.83
N ALA A 35 -7.49 8.51 -3.00
CA ALA A 35 -7.43 9.89 -3.49
C ALA A 35 -8.17 10.86 -2.56
N THR A 36 -9.31 10.43 -2.02
CA THR A 36 -10.05 11.22 -1.01
C THR A 36 -9.22 11.41 0.26
N ARG A 37 -8.61 10.34 0.77
CA ARG A 37 -7.76 10.38 1.97
C ARG A 37 -6.54 11.28 1.77
N LEU A 38 -5.86 11.19 0.62
CA LEU A 38 -4.73 12.06 0.26
C LEU A 38 -5.10 13.55 0.28
N ARG A 39 -6.29 13.92 -0.21
CA ARG A 39 -6.77 15.31 -0.15
C ARG A 39 -7.06 15.77 1.28
N GLN A 40 -7.72 14.94 2.08
CA GLN A 40 -8.00 15.24 3.48
C GLN A 40 -6.70 15.47 4.26
N LEU A 41 -5.69 14.63 4.03
CA LEU A 41 -4.34 14.78 4.60
C LEU A 41 -3.67 16.06 4.10
N ALA A 42 -3.70 16.33 2.79
CA ALA A 42 -3.12 17.54 2.20
C ALA A 42 -3.74 18.83 2.76
N ASP A 43 -5.03 18.80 3.10
CA ASP A 43 -5.76 19.92 3.70
C ASP A 43 -5.70 19.92 5.24
N ASN A 44 -4.86 19.08 5.86
CA ASN A 44 -4.69 18.93 7.31
C ASN A 44 -6.01 18.66 8.06
N GLN A 45 -6.94 17.92 7.44
CA GLN A 45 -8.24 17.58 8.04
C GLN A 45 -8.14 16.37 8.99
N ILE A 46 -7.06 15.60 8.92
CA ILE A 46 -6.83 14.41 9.72
C ILE A 46 -6.00 14.77 10.95
N LYS A 47 -6.64 14.73 12.12
CA LYS A 47 -5.94 14.94 13.38
C LYS A 47 -4.98 13.76 13.62
N GLY A 48 -3.72 14.06 13.96
CA GLY A 48 -2.69 13.05 14.27
C GLY A 48 -1.69 12.75 13.15
N ILE A 49 -1.94 13.22 11.92
CA ILE A 49 -0.97 13.14 10.81
C ILE A 49 -0.79 14.56 10.25
N PRO A 50 0.03 15.40 10.90
CA PRO A 50 0.24 16.76 10.44
C PRO A 50 1.07 16.76 9.14
N VAL A 51 0.63 17.55 8.17
CA VAL A 51 1.27 17.70 6.86
C VAL A 51 1.78 19.14 6.72
N GLY A 52 3.08 19.30 6.50
CA GLY A 52 3.68 20.61 6.22
C GLY A 52 3.20 21.21 4.89
N GLU A 53 3.23 22.55 4.77
CA GLU A 53 2.76 23.28 3.59
C GLU A 53 3.42 22.80 2.28
N THR A 54 4.72 22.50 2.32
CA THR A 54 5.50 22.00 1.18
C THR A 54 5.02 20.64 0.67
N MET A 55 4.50 19.79 1.56
CA MET A 55 4.02 18.45 1.22
C MET A 55 2.56 18.45 0.74
N SER A 56 1.77 19.46 1.11
CA SER A 56 0.36 19.57 0.70
C SER A 56 0.19 19.56 -0.83
N GLY A 57 1.01 20.32 -1.55
CA GLY A 57 0.98 20.36 -3.02
C GLY A 57 1.29 19.01 -3.65
N TYR A 58 2.26 18.29 -3.08
CA TYR A 58 2.64 16.96 -3.54
C TYR A 58 1.56 15.91 -3.29
N LEU A 59 0.95 15.90 -2.09
CA LEU A 59 -0.18 15.00 -1.79
C LEU A 59 -1.38 15.26 -2.71
N LYS A 60 -1.64 16.52 -3.07
CA LYS A 60 -2.69 16.88 -4.05
C LYS A 60 -2.36 16.35 -5.45
N MET A 61 -1.10 16.41 -5.86
CA MET A 61 -0.66 15.82 -7.14
C MET A 61 -0.80 14.29 -7.11
N MET A 62 -0.40 13.63 -6.02
CA MET A 62 -0.59 12.18 -5.87
C MET A 62 -2.09 11.81 -5.80
N ALA A 63 -2.94 12.64 -5.20
CA ALA A 63 -4.39 12.42 -5.23
C ALA A 63 -4.95 12.47 -6.67
N ALA A 64 -4.44 13.36 -7.53
CA ALA A 64 -4.83 13.41 -8.93
C ALA A 64 -4.35 12.17 -9.71
N LEU A 65 -3.12 11.71 -9.46
CA LEU A 65 -2.60 10.46 -10.03
C LEU A 65 -3.45 9.25 -9.60
N VAL A 66 -3.85 9.19 -8.34
CA VAL A 66 -4.70 8.12 -7.82
C VAL A 66 -6.13 8.18 -8.36
N ASP A 67 -6.67 9.38 -8.62
CA ASP A 67 -7.94 9.52 -9.33
C ASP A 67 -7.86 8.99 -10.77
N ALA A 68 -6.73 9.22 -11.46
CA ALA A 68 -6.48 8.62 -12.76
C ALA A 68 -6.46 7.08 -12.68
N GLN A 69 -5.87 6.48 -11.63
CA GLN A 69 -5.97 5.03 -11.39
C GLN A 69 -7.43 4.57 -11.28
N ALA A 70 -8.26 5.28 -10.51
CA ALA A 70 -9.67 4.97 -10.36
C ALA A 70 -10.47 5.11 -11.67
N ALA A 71 -10.15 6.11 -12.50
CA ALA A 71 -10.76 6.32 -13.81
C ALA A 71 -10.41 5.19 -14.79
N VAL A 72 -9.11 4.83 -14.85
CA VAL A 72 -8.59 3.77 -15.73
C VAL A 72 -9.21 2.41 -15.43
N ILE A 73 -9.42 2.06 -14.16
CA ILE A 73 -10.09 0.81 -13.78
C ILE A 73 -11.53 0.73 -14.30
N ARG A 74 -12.23 1.88 -14.41
CA ARG A 74 -13.61 1.93 -14.90
C ARG A 74 -13.68 1.97 -16.42
N SER A 75 -12.69 2.55 -17.08
CA SER A 75 -12.71 2.77 -18.54
C SER A 75 -12.08 1.64 -19.33
N LEU A 76 -11.06 0.96 -18.79
CA LEU A 76 -10.39 -0.11 -19.52
C LEU A 76 -11.19 -1.41 -19.54
N PRO A 77 -11.16 -2.16 -20.65
CA PRO A 77 -11.85 -3.44 -20.75
C PRO A 77 -11.34 -4.47 -19.73
N PRO A 78 -12.21 -5.32 -19.14
CA PRO A 78 -11.83 -6.31 -18.13
C PRO A 78 -10.70 -7.25 -18.54
N GLU A 79 -10.60 -7.60 -19.82
CA GLU A 79 -9.53 -8.45 -20.37
C GLU A 79 -8.13 -7.84 -20.23
N THR A 80 -8.03 -6.52 -20.05
CA THR A 80 -6.76 -5.85 -19.71
C THR A 80 -6.14 -6.43 -18.45
N PHE A 81 -7.00 -6.83 -17.51
CA PHE A 81 -6.66 -7.32 -16.17
C PHE A 81 -6.81 -8.84 -16.05
N ALA A 82 -6.80 -9.57 -17.17
CA ALA A 82 -6.90 -11.02 -17.17
C ALA A 82 -5.83 -11.65 -16.27
N LEU A 83 -6.25 -12.64 -15.48
CA LEU A 83 -5.36 -13.46 -14.68
C LEU A 83 -4.43 -14.30 -15.57
N PRO A 84 -3.25 -14.72 -15.07
CA PRO A 84 -2.48 -15.80 -15.68
C PRO A 84 -3.32 -17.08 -15.85
N ASP A 85 -2.79 -18.03 -16.62
CA ASP A 85 -3.42 -19.35 -16.76
C ASP A 85 -3.67 -20.01 -15.40
N ALA A 86 -4.84 -20.65 -15.26
CA ALA A 86 -5.26 -21.24 -13.99
C ALA A 86 -4.27 -22.29 -13.50
N ALA A 87 -3.70 -23.13 -14.37
CA ALA A 87 -2.72 -24.12 -13.95
C ALA A 87 -1.43 -23.49 -13.40
N GLY A 88 -1.05 -22.31 -13.91
CA GLY A 88 0.07 -21.54 -13.36
C GLY A 88 -0.21 -21.00 -11.96
N ILE A 89 -1.43 -20.53 -11.71
CA ILE A 89 -1.87 -20.08 -10.37
C ILE A 89 -1.90 -21.26 -9.39
N GLU A 90 -2.49 -22.38 -9.78
CA GLU A 90 -2.54 -23.58 -8.93
C GLU A 90 -1.15 -24.09 -8.58
N LEU A 91 -0.25 -24.15 -9.57
CA LEU A 91 1.14 -24.56 -9.33
C LEU A 91 1.85 -23.64 -8.33
N ALA A 92 1.65 -22.32 -8.44
CA ALA A 92 2.24 -21.37 -7.50
C ALA A 92 1.70 -21.61 -6.08
N ILE A 93 0.38 -21.80 -5.95
CA ILE A 93 -0.30 -22.07 -4.68
C ILE A 93 0.23 -23.37 -4.04
N ASP A 94 0.30 -24.47 -4.79
CA ASP A 94 0.79 -25.77 -4.32
C ASP A 94 2.23 -25.70 -3.80
N HIS A 95 3.05 -24.82 -4.39
CA HIS A 95 4.44 -24.61 -4.02
C HIS A 95 4.66 -23.45 -3.03
N HIS A 96 3.61 -22.88 -2.44
CA HIS A 96 3.69 -21.76 -1.49
C HIS A 96 4.42 -20.54 -2.08
N MET A 97 4.20 -20.29 -3.36
CA MET A 97 4.72 -19.15 -4.12
C MET A 97 3.61 -18.14 -4.40
N PRO A 98 3.94 -16.84 -4.59
CA PRO A 98 2.92 -15.85 -4.93
C PRO A 98 2.23 -16.22 -6.26
N PRO A 99 0.89 -16.27 -6.33
CA PRO A 99 0.16 -16.57 -7.57
C PRO A 99 0.28 -15.46 -8.62
N LEU A 100 0.57 -14.23 -8.21
CA LEU A 100 0.71 -13.06 -9.08
C LEU A 100 2.06 -12.36 -8.83
N PRO A 101 3.20 -13.04 -9.01
CA PRO A 101 4.49 -12.50 -8.61
C PRO A 101 4.77 -11.18 -9.33
N VAL A 102 5.30 -10.20 -8.59
CA VAL A 102 5.81 -8.94 -9.18
C VAL A 102 7.10 -9.18 -9.94
N SER A 103 7.83 -10.24 -9.61
CA SER A 103 9.02 -10.68 -10.32
C SER A 103 8.66 -11.47 -11.58
N GLY A 104 9.50 -11.34 -12.61
CA GLY A 104 9.35 -12.05 -13.87
C GLY A 104 8.60 -11.26 -14.95
N GLN A 105 8.13 -11.97 -15.98
CA GLN A 105 7.58 -11.33 -17.17
C GLN A 105 6.18 -10.76 -16.90
N ARG A 106 6.05 -9.45 -17.08
CA ARG A 106 4.79 -8.72 -16.92
C ARG A 106 3.92 -8.84 -18.18
N PRO A 107 2.59 -8.79 -18.05
CA PRO A 107 1.70 -8.79 -19.21
C PRO A 107 1.85 -7.48 -19.98
N ALA A 108 2.03 -7.52 -21.30
CA ALA A 108 2.16 -6.30 -22.11
C ALA A 108 1.00 -5.29 -21.95
N THR A 109 -0.16 -5.72 -21.43
CA THR A 109 -1.30 -4.86 -21.10
C THR A 109 -1.00 -3.84 -20.00
N TRP A 110 0.01 -4.05 -19.13
CA TRP A 110 0.37 -3.07 -18.11
C TRP A 110 0.80 -1.72 -18.72
N ARG A 111 1.46 -1.74 -19.89
CA ARG A 111 1.83 -0.53 -20.64
C ARG A 111 0.61 0.23 -21.18
N ARG A 112 -0.50 -0.46 -21.45
CA ARG A 112 -1.79 0.19 -21.81
C ARG A 112 -2.39 0.91 -20.60
N VAL A 113 -2.31 0.30 -19.42
CA VAL A 113 -2.72 0.94 -18.15
C VAL A 113 -1.90 2.21 -17.92
N PHE A 114 -0.58 2.12 -18.08
CA PHE A 114 0.32 3.27 -17.97
C PHE A 114 -0.07 4.40 -18.92
N GLY A 115 -0.20 4.12 -20.23
CA GLY A 115 -0.62 5.14 -21.20
C GLY A 115 -1.99 5.75 -20.90
N ALA A 116 -2.95 4.94 -20.42
CA ALA A 116 -4.27 5.42 -20.03
C ALA A 116 -4.20 6.37 -18.82
N ILE A 117 -3.36 6.08 -17.81
CA ILE A 117 -3.14 6.98 -16.68
C ILE A 117 -2.59 8.33 -17.13
N LEU A 118 -1.60 8.35 -18.05
CA LEU A 118 -1.06 9.62 -18.54
C LEU A 118 -2.13 10.45 -19.26
N ASN A 119 -3.02 9.81 -20.02
CA ASN A 119 -4.10 10.48 -20.73
C ASN A 119 -5.15 11.10 -19.79
N GLU A 120 -5.49 10.41 -18.69
CA GLU A 120 -6.39 10.96 -17.66
C GLU A 120 -5.81 12.22 -16.98
N LEU A 121 -4.49 12.40 -17.02
CA LEU A 121 -3.80 13.55 -16.43
C LEU A 121 -3.61 14.73 -17.40
N ASP A 122 -3.89 14.56 -18.70
CA ASP A 122 -3.75 15.64 -19.69
C ASP A 122 -4.56 16.91 -19.35
N PRO A 123 -5.82 16.83 -18.87
CA PRO A 123 -6.56 18.03 -18.49
C PRO A 123 -5.88 18.82 -17.36
N LEU A 124 -5.25 18.13 -16.41
CA LEU A 124 -4.51 18.78 -15.33
C LEU A 124 -3.20 19.39 -15.84
N ALA A 125 -2.46 18.63 -16.67
CA ALA A 125 -1.20 19.05 -17.28
C ALA A 125 -1.35 20.32 -18.14
N ALA A 126 -2.50 20.53 -18.78
CA ALA A 126 -2.80 21.76 -19.52
C ALA A 126 -2.68 23.04 -18.66
N SER A 127 -2.87 22.92 -17.34
CA SER A 127 -2.75 24.02 -16.38
C SER A 127 -1.46 23.99 -15.55
N GLN A 128 -0.63 22.95 -15.69
CA GLN A 128 0.56 22.70 -14.88
C GLN A 128 1.77 22.35 -15.77
N PRO A 129 2.61 23.34 -16.14
CA PRO A 129 3.71 23.12 -17.07
C PRO A 129 4.73 22.07 -16.62
N GLN A 130 5.01 21.99 -15.32
CA GLN A 130 5.95 20.99 -14.77
C GLN A 130 5.41 19.57 -14.96
N LEU A 131 4.11 19.36 -14.73
CA LEU A 131 3.47 18.08 -14.98
C LEU A 131 3.48 17.74 -16.47
N ALA A 132 3.15 18.71 -17.33
CA ALA A 132 3.17 18.51 -18.78
C ALA A 132 4.54 18.04 -19.29
N ALA A 133 5.63 18.63 -18.80
CA ALA A 133 6.99 18.21 -19.14
C ALA A 133 7.26 16.76 -18.71
N VAL A 134 6.90 16.38 -17.49
CA VAL A 134 7.08 15.01 -16.99
C VAL A 134 6.26 14.00 -17.80
N LEU A 135 5.01 14.32 -18.15
CA LEU A 135 4.17 13.43 -18.97
C LEU A 135 4.74 13.25 -20.38
N GLU A 136 5.32 14.29 -20.97
CA GLU A 136 5.97 14.20 -22.28
C GLU A 136 7.23 13.33 -22.23
N GLU A 137 8.07 13.50 -21.22
CA GLU A 137 9.24 12.65 -20.99
C GLU A 137 8.83 11.18 -20.83
N LEU A 138 7.80 10.90 -20.01
CA LEU A 138 7.26 9.55 -19.82
C LEU A 138 6.73 8.93 -21.11
N ARG A 139 6.11 9.73 -21.99
CA ARG A 139 5.62 9.28 -23.31
C ARG A 139 6.75 9.03 -24.30
N SER A 140 7.88 9.69 -24.12
CA SER A 140 9.07 9.51 -24.97
C SER A 140 9.83 8.21 -24.67
N LEU A 141 9.56 7.57 -23.53
CA LEU A 141 10.17 6.28 -23.18
C LEU A 141 9.73 5.19 -24.15
N ASP A 142 10.71 4.47 -24.71
CA ASP A 142 10.42 3.26 -25.46
C ASP A 142 9.97 2.12 -24.53
N SER A 143 9.53 1.02 -25.14
CA SER A 143 9.03 -0.12 -24.36
C SER A 143 10.10 -0.77 -23.48
N ALA A 144 11.37 -0.79 -23.88
CA ALA A 144 12.43 -1.39 -23.07
C ALA A 144 12.81 -0.50 -21.89
N GLN A 145 12.89 0.81 -22.11
CA GLN A 145 13.12 1.80 -21.05
C GLN A 145 12.00 1.76 -20.00
N LEU A 146 10.75 1.73 -20.45
CA LEU A 146 9.59 1.66 -19.56
C LEU A 146 9.55 0.36 -18.74
N GLU A 147 9.91 -0.78 -19.34
CA GLU A 147 10.06 -2.04 -18.60
C GLU A 147 11.21 -1.98 -17.58
N GLY A 148 12.33 -1.33 -17.93
CA GLY A 148 13.43 -1.09 -17.00
C GLY A 148 13.03 -0.22 -15.80
N CYS A 149 12.24 0.83 -16.03
CA CYS A 149 11.68 1.62 -14.93
C CYS A 149 10.74 0.78 -14.04
N ALA A 150 9.94 -0.11 -14.64
CA ALA A 150 9.08 -1.01 -13.87
C ALA A 150 9.88 -2.01 -13.03
N ASP A 151 10.99 -2.54 -13.57
CA ASP A 151 11.91 -3.41 -12.81
C ASP A 151 12.50 -2.65 -11.61
N ALA A 152 13.00 -1.42 -11.82
CA ALA A 152 13.57 -0.60 -10.75
C ALA A 152 12.53 -0.28 -9.65
N VAL A 153 11.30 0.09 -10.05
CA VAL A 153 10.21 0.39 -9.11
C VAL A 153 9.81 -0.85 -8.29
N LEU A 154 9.64 -2.02 -8.91
CA LEU A 154 9.23 -3.24 -8.21
C LEU A 154 10.33 -3.83 -7.34
N ALA A 155 11.60 -3.60 -7.70
CA ALA A 155 12.76 -4.03 -6.93
C ALA A 155 13.19 -3.01 -5.86
N GLU A 156 12.49 -1.87 -5.72
CA GLU A 156 12.84 -0.78 -4.80
C GLU A 156 14.27 -0.24 -5.01
N LEU A 157 14.73 -0.21 -6.28
CA LEU A 157 16.06 0.29 -6.66
C LEU A 157 16.01 1.77 -7.00
N THR A 158 16.79 2.57 -6.27
CA THR A 158 16.95 4.02 -6.55
C THR A 158 17.59 4.29 -7.91
N GLU A 159 18.43 3.37 -8.39
CA GLU A 159 19.00 3.39 -9.74
C GLU A 159 18.01 2.81 -10.77
N GLY A 160 17.98 3.38 -11.98
CA GLY A 160 17.22 2.84 -13.11
C GLY A 160 15.84 3.47 -13.34
N VAL A 161 15.41 4.38 -12.48
CA VAL A 161 14.20 5.18 -12.70
C VAL A 161 14.40 6.61 -12.20
N HIS A 162 13.99 7.59 -13.00
CA HIS A 162 14.00 8.98 -12.56
C HIS A 162 12.97 9.18 -11.44
N PRO A 163 13.28 9.87 -10.32
CA PRO A 163 12.34 9.97 -9.21
C PRO A 163 10.99 10.60 -9.56
N LEU A 164 10.97 11.56 -10.49
CA LEU A 164 9.70 12.15 -10.97
C LEU A 164 8.88 11.18 -11.83
N HIS A 165 9.49 10.14 -12.39
CA HIS A 165 8.81 9.15 -13.24
C HIS A 165 8.27 7.98 -12.41
N ALA A 166 8.98 7.60 -11.35
CA ALA A 166 8.68 6.43 -10.53
C ALA A 166 7.21 6.36 -10.04
N PRO A 167 6.58 7.43 -9.52
CA PRO A 167 5.20 7.36 -9.05
C PRO A 167 4.20 6.99 -10.16
N PHE A 168 4.42 7.44 -11.39
CA PHE A 168 3.52 7.16 -12.53
C PHE A 168 3.64 5.70 -12.98
N VAL A 169 4.87 5.17 -13.00
CA VAL A 169 5.12 3.76 -13.31
C VAL A 169 4.54 2.87 -12.19
N ALA A 170 4.79 3.21 -10.94
CA ALA A 170 4.24 2.53 -9.78
C ALA A 170 2.70 2.54 -9.80
N ALA A 171 2.08 3.67 -10.14
CA ALA A 171 0.63 3.77 -10.21
C ALA A 171 0.01 2.82 -11.26
N ALA A 172 0.65 2.66 -12.42
CA ALA A 172 0.20 1.72 -13.45
C ALA A 172 0.33 0.26 -13.00
N LEU A 173 1.45 -0.07 -12.35
CA LEU A 173 1.68 -1.40 -11.78
C LEU A 173 0.67 -1.70 -10.67
N GLN A 174 0.40 -0.75 -9.77
CA GLN A 174 -0.60 -0.91 -8.73
C GLN A 174 -1.99 -1.22 -9.29
N VAL A 175 -2.44 -0.50 -10.31
CA VAL A 175 -3.73 -0.78 -10.96
C VAL A 175 -3.76 -2.21 -11.51
N MET A 176 -2.70 -2.61 -12.22
CA MET A 176 -2.60 -3.93 -12.84
C MET A 176 -2.65 -5.06 -11.80
N TRP A 177 -1.88 -4.95 -10.71
CA TRP A 177 -1.83 -5.99 -9.68
C TRP A 177 -3.03 -5.97 -8.74
N THR A 178 -3.55 -4.79 -8.39
CA THR A 178 -4.74 -4.68 -7.52
C THR A 178 -5.96 -5.30 -8.22
N MET A 179 -6.17 -5.01 -9.50
CA MET A 179 -7.27 -5.59 -10.28
C MET A 179 -7.15 -7.11 -10.40
N ARG A 180 -5.95 -7.64 -10.60
CA ARG A 180 -5.73 -9.09 -10.64
C ARG A 180 -5.93 -9.73 -9.26
N ALA A 181 -5.38 -9.13 -8.21
CA ALA A 181 -5.51 -9.63 -6.85
C ALA A 181 -6.98 -9.70 -6.40
N SER A 182 -7.81 -8.72 -6.77
CA SER A 182 -9.25 -8.72 -6.44
C SER A 182 -10.07 -9.86 -7.07
N GLN A 183 -9.49 -10.57 -8.05
CA GLN A 183 -10.15 -11.69 -8.74
C GLN A 183 -9.76 -13.05 -8.15
N LEU A 184 -8.80 -13.09 -7.21
CA LEU A 184 -8.39 -14.33 -6.55
C LEU A 184 -9.42 -14.77 -5.52
N ASP A 185 -9.35 -16.05 -5.15
CA ASP A 185 -10.10 -16.61 -4.04
C ASP A 185 -9.21 -16.63 -2.78
N ALA A 186 -9.48 -15.73 -1.83
CA ALA A 186 -8.59 -15.48 -0.69
C ALA A 186 -8.24 -16.74 0.13
N PRO A 187 -9.19 -17.64 0.45
CA PRO A 187 -8.90 -18.86 1.20
C PRO A 187 -7.99 -19.86 0.45
N ARG A 188 -7.88 -19.75 -0.88
CA ARG A 188 -7.03 -20.63 -1.67
C ARG A 188 -5.57 -20.20 -1.69
N VAL A 189 -5.29 -18.91 -1.49
CA VAL A 189 -3.93 -18.39 -1.46
C VAL A 189 -3.22 -18.86 -0.19
N GLN A 190 -2.17 -19.67 -0.37
CA GLN A 190 -1.36 -20.15 0.75
C GLN A 190 -0.43 -19.06 1.29
N PRO A 191 -0.18 -19.02 2.61
CA PRO A 191 0.89 -18.21 3.17
C PRO A 191 2.25 -18.61 2.59
N LEU A 192 3.14 -17.63 2.40
CA LEU A 192 4.52 -17.91 2.05
C LEU A 192 5.27 -18.46 3.25
N VAL A 193 6.44 -19.04 3.01
CA VAL A 193 7.36 -19.50 4.07
C VAL A 193 7.75 -18.35 5.01
N THR A 194 7.85 -17.12 4.50
CA THR A 194 8.05 -15.90 5.30
C THR A 194 6.79 -15.05 5.34
N ASN A 195 6.53 -14.36 6.46
CA ASN A 195 5.37 -13.48 6.58
C ASN A 195 5.71 -12.00 6.28
N THR A 196 6.90 -11.73 5.74
CA THR A 196 7.40 -10.36 5.50
C THR A 196 7.06 -9.85 4.10
N LEU A 197 6.62 -10.75 3.21
CA LEU A 197 6.25 -10.46 1.82
C LEU A 197 4.78 -10.77 1.58
N CYS A 198 4.19 -10.08 0.62
CA CYS A 198 2.80 -10.29 0.24
C CYS A 198 2.59 -11.71 -0.32
N PRO A 199 1.66 -12.51 0.21
CA PRO A 199 1.40 -13.86 -0.29
C PRO A 199 0.76 -13.88 -1.68
N VAL A 200 0.22 -12.76 -2.15
CA VAL A 200 -0.38 -12.66 -3.48
C VAL A 200 0.66 -12.35 -4.55
N CYS A 201 1.56 -11.40 -4.30
CA CYS A 201 2.46 -10.90 -5.33
C CYS A 201 3.95 -10.87 -4.97
N GLY A 202 4.31 -11.18 -3.72
CA GLY A 202 5.70 -11.20 -3.26
C GLY A 202 6.30 -9.82 -3.01
N ALA A 203 5.59 -8.72 -3.24
CA ALA A 203 6.08 -7.37 -2.94
C ALA A 203 6.10 -7.09 -1.43
N HIS A 204 6.98 -6.16 -1.02
CA HIS A 204 7.02 -5.67 0.35
C HIS A 204 5.75 -4.87 0.73
N PRO A 205 5.40 -4.84 2.02
CA PRO A 205 4.33 -3.98 2.50
C PRO A 205 4.79 -2.53 2.59
N VAL A 206 3.90 -1.58 2.29
CA VAL A 206 4.17 -0.14 2.52
C VAL A 206 4.03 0.22 4.00
N ALA A 207 3.07 -0.40 4.69
CA ALA A 207 2.76 -0.11 6.08
C ALA A 207 2.08 -1.29 6.76
N SER A 208 2.00 -1.24 8.09
CA SER A 208 1.08 -2.06 8.89
C SER A 208 -0.21 -1.31 9.17
N VAL A 209 -1.32 -2.03 9.35
CA VAL A 209 -2.59 -1.46 9.78
C VAL A 209 -3.22 -2.34 10.86
N ILE A 210 -3.73 -1.73 11.91
CA ILE A 210 -4.61 -2.38 12.88
C ILE A 210 -6.03 -2.13 12.42
N ARG A 211 -6.71 -3.21 12.04
CA ARG A 211 -8.09 -3.15 11.55
C ARG A 211 -9.08 -3.24 12.70
N ILE A 212 -10.27 -2.69 12.47
CA ILE A 212 -11.42 -2.79 13.36
C ILE A 212 -12.59 -3.46 12.64
N GLY A 213 -13.59 -3.90 13.41
CA GLY A 213 -14.83 -4.48 12.92
C GLY A 213 -14.76 -5.97 12.61
N GLY A 214 -15.89 -6.65 12.83
CA GLY A 214 -16.08 -8.06 12.47
C GLY A 214 -14.99 -8.99 12.98
N GLN A 215 -14.55 -9.92 12.13
CA GLN A 215 -13.48 -10.87 12.44
C GLN A 215 -12.07 -10.26 12.42
N SER A 216 -11.91 -9.02 11.96
CA SER A 216 -10.62 -8.32 11.87
C SER A 216 -10.33 -7.42 13.08
N GLN A 217 -11.25 -7.34 14.04
CA GLN A 217 -11.15 -6.44 15.19
C GLN A 217 -9.84 -6.65 15.96
N GLY A 218 -9.00 -5.61 15.97
CA GLY A 218 -7.75 -5.61 16.70
C GLY A 218 -6.65 -6.45 16.04
N TYR A 219 -6.86 -7.03 14.87
CA TYR A 219 -5.78 -7.73 14.18
C TYR A 219 -4.90 -6.75 13.39
N ARG A 220 -3.61 -7.06 13.37
CA ARG A 220 -2.63 -6.35 12.58
C ARG A 220 -2.50 -7.06 11.23
N TYR A 221 -2.52 -6.24 10.18
CA TYR A 221 -2.24 -6.66 8.82
C TYR A 221 -1.08 -5.86 8.26
N LEU A 222 -0.31 -6.47 7.36
CA LEU A 222 0.64 -5.76 6.51
C LEU A 222 -0.06 -5.41 5.19
N HIS A 223 0.03 -4.15 4.74
CA HIS A 223 -0.61 -3.67 3.51
C HIS A 223 0.39 -3.68 2.35
N CYS A 224 0.12 -4.46 1.31
CA CYS A 224 1.02 -4.58 0.15
C CYS A 224 1.19 -3.24 -0.59
N ALA A 225 2.43 -2.86 -0.90
CA ALA A 225 2.72 -1.64 -1.68
C ALA A 225 2.24 -1.72 -3.15
N CYS A 226 2.12 -2.93 -3.71
CA CYS A 226 1.78 -3.14 -5.13
C CYS A 226 0.31 -3.53 -5.33
N CYS A 227 -0.12 -4.68 -4.79
CA CYS A 227 -1.46 -5.22 -5.05
C CYS A 227 -2.53 -4.82 -4.03
N ALA A 228 -2.16 -4.08 -2.97
CA ALA A 228 -3.04 -3.67 -1.87
C ALA A 228 -3.74 -4.81 -1.09
N SER A 229 -3.38 -6.07 -1.32
CA SER A 229 -3.76 -7.16 -0.43
C SER A 229 -3.15 -6.97 0.95
N GLU A 230 -3.89 -7.38 1.97
CA GLU A 230 -3.44 -7.32 3.36
C GLU A 230 -3.34 -8.72 3.96
N TRP A 231 -2.25 -9.02 4.65
CA TRP A 231 -2.09 -10.32 5.30
C TRP A 231 -1.77 -10.16 6.77
N HIS A 232 -2.34 -11.06 7.57
CA HIS A 232 -2.25 -11.00 9.02
C HIS A 232 -0.83 -11.27 9.50
N MET A 233 -0.35 -10.42 10.41
CA MET A 233 0.88 -10.64 11.16
C MET A 233 0.66 -10.33 12.64
N VAL A 234 1.20 -11.17 13.52
CA VAL A 234 1.08 -11.00 14.97
C VAL A 234 1.71 -9.67 15.41
N ARG A 235 1.03 -8.91 16.28
CA ARG A 235 1.42 -7.56 16.72
C ARG A 235 2.78 -7.45 17.41
N VAL A 236 3.27 -8.53 18.01
CA VAL A 236 4.57 -8.58 18.71
C VAL A 236 5.65 -9.26 17.87
N LYS A 237 5.54 -9.14 16.54
CA LYS A 237 6.51 -9.71 15.59
C LYS A 237 6.99 -8.63 14.63
N CYS A 238 8.31 -8.46 14.53
CA CYS A 238 8.94 -7.53 13.60
C CYS A 238 8.53 -7.92 12.17
N SER A 239 8.03 -6.94 11.42
CA SER A 239 7.59 -7.17 10.04
C SER A 239 8.73 -7.23 9.01
N CYS A 240 9.99 -7.16 9.45
CA CYS A 240 11.18 -7.28 8.62
C CYS A 240 12.00 -8.54 8.94
N CYS A 241 12.47 -8.70 10.19
CA CYS A 241 13.31 -9.84 10.57
C CYS A 241 12.56 -10.98 11.27
N GLU A 242 11.24 -10.83 11.48
CA GLU A 242 10.39 -11.82 12.13
C GLU A 242 10.71 -12.12 13.61
N SER A 243 11.66 -11.41 14.23
CA SER A 243 11.91 -11.46 15.67
C SER A 243 10.70 -11.00 16.47
N THR A 244 10.50 -11.58 17.65
CA THR A 244 9.47 -11.17 18.62
C THR A 244 10.04 -10.41 19.82
N SER A 245 11.33 -10.06 19.74
CA SER A 245 12.06 -9.40 20.81
C SER A 245 12.29 -7.92 20.49
N GLN A 246 12.30 -7.08 21.53
CA GLN A 246 12.71 -5.67 21.45
C GLN A 246 11.99 -4.86 20.36
N ILE A 247 10.66 -5.00 20.31
CA ILE A 247 9.79 -4.19 19.44
C ILE A 247 9.23 -3.02 20.25
N ALA A 248 9.44 -1.81 19.75
CA ALA A 248 8.92 -0.59 20.36
C ALA A 248 8.07 0.22 19.37
N TYR A 249 7.16 1.04 19.89
CA TYR A 249 6.30 1.90 19.08
C TYR A 249 6.61 3.37 19.37
N GLN A 250 7.07 4.09 18.35
CA GLN A 250 7.37 5.52 18.44
C GLN A 250 6.21 6.35 17.86
N SER A 251 5.89 7.48 18.50
CA SER A 251 4.88 8.45 18.06
C SER A 251 5.45 9.85 18.14
N ILE A 252 4.93 10.76 17.31
CA ILE A 252 5.27 12.18 17.42
C ILE A 252 4.46 12.79 18.56
N GLU A 253 5.14 13.38 19.55
CA GLU A 253 4.47 14.17 20.57
C GLU A 253 4.10 15.56 20.00
N PRO A 254 2.94 16.12 20.36
CA PRO A 254 2.62 17.51 20.01
C PRO A 254 3.67 18.47 20.60
N GLU A 255 3.94 19.59 19.93
CA GLU A 255 4.84 20.62 20.46
C GLU A 255 4.36 21.16 21.83
N ASP A 256 5.32 21.46 22.70
CA ASP A 256 5.08 22.12 23.99
C ASP A 256 4.27 23.41 23.79
N GLY A 257 3.07 23.46 24.38
CA GLY A 257 2.19 24.62 24.33
C GLY A 257 0.95 24.49 23.45
N THR A 258 0.74 23.36 22.76
CA THR A 258 -0.61 23.05 22.27
C THR A 258 -1.54 22.87 23.47
N PRO A 259 -2.64 23.65 23.59
CA PRO A 259 -3.52 23.54 24.73
C PRO A 259 -4.03 22.11 24.85
N GLU A 260 -3.86 21.51 26.04
CA GLU A 260 -4.48 20.22 26.30
C GLU A 260 -5.96 20.31 25.95
N PRO A 261 -6.50 19.31 25.22
CA PRO A 261 -7.89 19.33 24.82
C PRO A 261 -8.77 19.58 26.05
N THR A 262 -9.61 20.61 25.96
CA THR A 262 -10.48 21.09 27.05
C THR A 262 -11.53 20.05 27.47
N GLU A 263 -11.70 19.00 26.67
CA GLU A 263 -12.49 17.83 27.00
C GLU A 263 -11.60 16.59 27.10
N PRO A 264 -11.89 15.67 28.05
CA PRO A 264 -11.12 14.43 28.18
C PRO A 264 -11.20 13.64 26.87
N VAL A 265 -10.08 13.55 26.16
CA VAL A 265 -9.98 12.68 24.98
C VAL A 265 -10.19 11.26 25.49
N ASN A 266 -11.21 10.59 24.95
CA ASN A 266 -11.35 9.16 25.16
C ASN A 266 -10.07 8.49 24.65
N LYS A 267 -9.26 7.94 25.56
CA LYS A 267 -7.99 7.28 25.23
C LYS A 267 -8.14 6.18 24.17
N ALA A 268 -9.34 5.64 23.98
CA ALA A 268 -9.64 4.68 22.93
C ALA A 268 -9.56 5.28 21.51
N ASN A 269 -9.90 6.56 21.33
CA ASN A 269 -10.00 7.21 20.02
C ASN A 269 -9.12 8.48 19.94
N ASP A 270 -7.92 8.40 20.51
CA ASP A 270 -6.95 9.50 20.52
C ASP A 270 -6.31 9.65 19.13
N PRO A 271 -6.62 10.72 18.38
CA PRO A 271 -6.12 10.90 17.02
C PRO A 271 -4.59 10.97 16.95
N SER A 272 -3.90 11.44 18.00
CA SER A 272 -2.43 11.50 18.02
C SER A 272 -1.75 10.12 17.91
N LYS A 273 -2.52 9.05 18.16
CA LYS A 273 -2.04 7.66 18.13
C LYS A 273 -2.35 6.94 16.83
N VAL A 274 -2.98 7.62 15.86
CA VAL A 274 -3.36 7.04 14.57
C VAL A 274 -2.14 6.53 13.82
N ALA A 275 -1.02 7.26 13.81
CA ALA A 275 0.21 6.92 13.11
C ALA A 275 1.36 6.73 14.11
N ARG A 276 2.03 5.58 14.02
CA ARG A 276 3.20 5.24 14.84
C ARG A 276 4.24 4.50 14.00
N ALA A 277 5.48 4.47 14.45
CA ALA A 277 6.53 3.64 13.86
C ALA A 277 6.77 2.44 14.77
N GLU A 278 6.58 1.23 14.24
CA GLU A 278 7.09 0.01 14.84
C GLU A 278 8.59 -0.07 14.57
N THR A 279 9.40 -0.05 15.61
CA THR A 279 10.87 -0.13 15.58
C THR A 279 11.33 -1.47 16.14
N CYS A 280 12.46 -1.98 15.64
CA CYS A 280 13.03 -3.25 16.09
C CYS A 280 14.54 -3.11 16.35
N GLU A 281 14.98 -3.42 17.55
CA GLU A 281 16.41 -3.36 17.91
C GLU A 281 17.25 -4.44 17.22
N ASP A 282 16.68 -5.61 16.94
CA ASP A 282 17.47 -6.73 16.38
C ASP A 282 17.95 -6.47 14.95
N CYS A 283 17.17 -5.72 14.16
CA CYS A 283 17.51 -5.40 12.77
C CYS A 283 17.65 -3.89 12.50
N HIS A 284 17.45 -3.04 13.52
CA HIS A 284 17.45 -1.58 13.40
C HIS A 284 16.60 -1.06 12.24
N THR A 285 15.47 -1.72 11.96
CA THR A 285 14.49 -1.24 10.98
C THR A 285 13.21 -0.77 11.64
N TYR A 286 12.47 0.07 10.91
CA TYR A 286 11.11 0.43 11.29
C TYR A 286 10.10 0.26 10.14
N ARG A 287 8.84 0.11 10.53
CA ARG A 287 7.69 0.20 9.63
C ARG A 287 6.58 0.99 10.29
N LYS A 288 5.97 1.91 9.55
CA LYS A 288 4.80 2.65 10.06
C LYS A 288 3.61 1.72 10.24
N ILE A 289 2.85 1.98 11.30
CA ILE A 289 1.64 1.27 11.66
C ILE A 289 0.52 2.27 11.92
N PHE A 290 -0.62 2.04 11.27
CA PHE A 290 -1.80 2.89 11.40
C PHE A 290 -2.91 2.18 12.18
N ASN A 291 -3.49 2.82 13.19
CA ASN A 291 -4.54 2.21 14.01
C ASN A 291 -5.92 2.78 13.69
N GLN A 292 -6.79 1.93 13.12
CA GLN A 292 -8.17 2.33 12.79
C GLN A 292 -9.05 2.64 13.99
N GLU A 293 -8.68 2.21 15.21
CA GLU A 293 -9.40 2.60 16.42
C GLU A 293 -9.34 4.12 16.65
N HIS A 294 -8.31 4.80 16.13
CA HIS A 294 -8.13 6.24 16.28
C HIS A 294 -8.59 7.04 15.05
N ASP A 295 -8.74 6.39 13.90
CA ASP A 295 -9.34 6.96 12.69
C ASP A 295 -9.93 5.84 11.80
N LEU A 296 -11.25 5.85 11.61
CA LEU A 296 -11.96 4.83 10.84
C LEU A 296 -11.53 4.78 9.36
N PHE A 297 -11.02 5.88 8.82
CA PHE A 297 -10.75 6.07 7.40
C PHE A 297 -9.27 5.94 7.02
N VAL A 298 -8.45 5.31 7.87
CA VAL A 298 -7.05 4.97 7.54
C VAL A 298 -6.97 4.28 6.17
N GLU A 299 -6.16 4.85 5.30
CA GLU A 299 -5.68 4.28 4.05
C GLU A 299 -4.15 4.17 4.14
N PRO A 300 -3.60 2.95 4.33
CA PRO A 300 -2.21 2.78 4.75
C PRO A 300 -1.16 3.41 3.83
N LEU A 301 -1.42 3.50 2.52
CA LEU A 301 -0.49 4.09 1.57
C LEU A 301 -0.49 5.62 1.64
N ALA A 302 -1.68 6.24 1.70
CA ALA A 302 -1.85 7.68 1.81
C ALA A 302 -1.37 8.22 3.16
N ASP A 303 -1.74 7.56 4.25
CA ASP A 303 -1.31 7.93 5.60
C ASP A 303 0.20 7.76 5.79
N ASP A 304 0.80 6.75 5.15
CA ASP A 304 2.26 6.61 5.09
C ASP A 304 2.92 7.76 4.33
N LEU A 305 2.38 8.12 3.16
CA LEU A 305 2.92 9.21 2.35
C LEU A 305 2.82 10.57 3.06
N ALA A 306 1.76 10.79 3.85
CA ALA A 306 1.53 12.05 4.55
C ALA A 306 2.35 12.19 5.85
N SER A 307 2.81 11.08 6.42
CA SER A 307 3.50 11.05 7.72
C SER A 307 5.04 11.06 7.58
N LEU A 308 5.60 11.79 6.61
CA LEU A 308 7.05 11.80 6.36
C LEU A 308 7.89 12.37 7.52
N THR A 309 7.32 13.26 8.33
CA THR A 309 7.96 13.76 9.54
C THR A 309 8.32 12.60 10.50
N LEU A 310 7.49 11.56 10.55
CA LEU A 310 7.77 10.39 11.37
C LEU A 310 8.96 9.59 10.83
N ASP A 311 9.11 9.49 9.50
CA ASP A 311 10.30 8.84 8.91
C ASP A 311 11.58 9.57 9.28
N LEU A 312 11.56 10.90 9.24
CA LEU A 312 12.71 11.74 9.57
C LEU A 312 13.13 11.55 11.04
N LEU A 313 12.19 11.68 11.98
CA LEU A 313 12.49 11.56 13.41
C LEU A 313 12.98 10.16 13.79
N VAL A 314 12.40 9.11 13.20
CA VAL A 314 12.81 7.73 13.46
C VAL A 314 14.13 7.40 12.77
N GLY A 315 14.39 8.00 11.61
CA GLY A 315 15.68 7.96 10.94
C GLY A 315 16.80 8.61 11.76
N GLU A 316 16.54 9.78 12.34
CA GLU A 316 17.47 10.48 13.25
C GLU A 316 17.74 9.66 14.53
N ALA A 317 16.76 8.87 14.99
CA ALA A 317 16.93 7.93 16.08
C ALA A 317 17.77 6.67 15.71
N GLY A 318 18.22 6.55 14.45
CA GLY A 318 19.15 5.51 14.00
C GLY A 318 18.51 4.29 13.35
N TYR A 319 17.21 4.32 13.03
CA TYR A 319 16.55 3.20 12.36
C TYR A 319 16.45 3.42 10.84
N SER A 320 16.59 2.34 10.09
CA SER A 320 16.38 2.33 8.64
C SER A 320 14.94 1.95 8.28
N ARG A 321 14.39 2.53 7.23
CA ARG A 321 13.04 2.18 6.78
C ARG A 321 13.05 0.78 6.14
N ALA A 322 12.13 -0.09 6.54
CA ALA A 322 12.10 -1.48 6.06
C ALA A 322 11.65 -1.63 4.60
N SER A 323 10.88 -0.68 4.06
CA SER A 323 10.41 -0.64 2.67
C SER A 323 9.80 0.74 2.35
N GLY A 324 9.92 1.18 1.10
CA GLY A 324 9.51 2.52 0.65
C GLY A 324 8.01 2.69 0.41
N ASN A 325 7.59 3.93 0.13
CA ASN A 325 6.28 4.22 -0.44
C ASN A 325 6.39 4.25 -1.97
N PRO A 326 5.60 3.48 -2.72
CA PRO A 326 5.72 3.41 -4.19
C PRO A 326 5.38 4.73 -4.89
N LEU A 327 4.71 5.67 -4.21
CA LEU A 327 4.41 6.98 -4.76
C LEU A 327 5.47 8.03 -4.44
N LEU A 328 6.51 7.73 -3.67
CA LEU A 328 7.59 8.66 -3.31
C LEU A 328 8.96 8.03 -3.57
N TRP A 329 9.78 8.73 -4.37
CA TRP A 329 11.11 8.27 -4.70
C TRP A 329 12.14 9.36 -4.38
N PHE A 330 13.27 8.94 -3.82
CA PHE A 330 14.41 9.81 -3.59
C PHE A 330 15.52 9.45 -4.58
N ASN A 331 16.32 10.44 -4.97
CA ASN A 331 17.57 10.13 -5.68
C ASN A 331 18.47 9.30 -4.75
N ALA A 332 19.24 8.37 -5.33
CA ALA A 332 20.44 7.92 -4.67
C ALA A 332 21.39 9.12 -4.57
N GLU A 333 21.74 9.55 -3.36
CA GLU A 333 22.93 10.38 -3.16
C GLU A 333 24.20 9.52 -3.28
#